data_AF-A0A382X192-F1
#
_entry.id   AF-A0A382X192-F1
#
_cell.length_a   1.000
_cell.length_b   1.000
_cell.length_c   1.000
_cell.angle_alpha   90.00
_cell.angle_beta   90.00
_cell.angle_gamma   90.00
#
_symmetry.space_group_name_H-M   'P 1'
#
loop_
_entity.id
_entity.type
_entity.pdbx_description
1 polymer ?
#
loop_
_entity_poly.entity_id
_entity_poly.type
_entity_poly.pdbx_seq_one_letter_code
_entity_poly.pdbx_strand_id
1 'polypeptide(L)'
;YQTSSEPDRLNGITYSPLTYDPPLKNDEKLEPELDKNYTSENLVQCFLQKEPARKLVNLSKVNILILTAESSYHAPYDHGTSNFLKQAGVDHDFIRLEDHDIKGNGHMMMHEKNSREVSNFINNWIEKNYV
;
A
#
# COMPACT_ATOMS: atom_id res chain seq x y z
N TYR A 1 14.16 11.24 -3.79
CA TYR A 1 14.09 11.07 -2.32
C TYR A 1 14.09 9.57 -2.04
N GLN A 2 14.92 9.08 -1.13
CA GLN A 2 14.99 7.66 -0.75
C GLN A 2 14.72 7.56 0.75
N THR A 3 13.68 6.84 1.16
CA THR A 3 13.28 6.73 2.58
C THR A 3 14.16 5.75 3.35
N SER A 4 14.76 4.76 2.68
CA SER A 4 15.75 3.85 3.25
C SER A 4 16.66 3.23 2.18
N SER A 5 17.92 2.98 2.52
CA SER A 5 18.88 2.23 1.68
C SER A 5 18.67 0.72 1.73
N GLU A 6 18.02 0.24 2.78
CA GLU A 6 17.77 -1.18 3.05
C GLU A 6 16.29 -1.38 3.46
N PRO A 7 15.67 -2.50 3.11
CA PRO A 7 14.33 -2.82 3.58
C PRO A 7 14.35 -3.11 5.09
N ASP A 8 13.49 -2.40 5.82
CA ASP A 8 13.35 -2.53 7.28
C ASP A 8 12.30 -3.57 7.68
N ARG A 9 11.34 -3.87 6.79
CA ARG A 9 10.24 -4.80 7.01
C ARG A 9 10.58 -6.18 6.45
N LEU A 10 11.02 -7.07 7.33
CA LEU A 10 11.46 -8.43 6.99
C LEU A 10 10.39 -9.30 6.32
N ASN A 11 9.11 -8.98 6.50
CA ASN A 11 7.97 -9.67 5.90
C ASN A 11 7.34 -8.84 4.77
N GLY A 12 8.16 -8.08 4.02
CA GLY A 12 7.71 -7.25 2.91
C GLY A 12 7.11 -5.93 3.38
N ILE A 13 5.82 -5.92 3.72
CA ILE A 13 5.10 -4.70 4.14
C ILE A 13 4.85 -4.62 5.65
N THR A 14 5.29 -5.62 6.42
CA THR A 14 5.13 -5.67 7.88
C THR A 14 6.40 -6.15 8.58
N TYR A 15 6.56 -5.76 9.85
CA TYR A 15 7.55 -6.41 10.73
C TYR A 15 7.07 -7.77 11.25
N SER A 16 5.75 -7.92 11.42
CA SER A 16 5.13 -9.18 11.84
C SER A 16 5.01 -10.18 10.69
N PRO A 17 5.10 -11.50 10.96
CA PRO A 17 4.92 -12.53 9.94
C PRO A 17 3.56 -12.47 9.24
N LEU A 18 3.56 -12.73 7.93
CA LEU A 18 2.34 -12.90 7.11
C LEU A 18 2.26 -14.33 6.56
N THR A 19 1.05 -14.77 6.22
CA THR A 19 0.84 -16.08 5.60
C THR A 19 1.06 -16.01 4.09
N TYR A 20 2.18 -16.57 3.63
CA TYR A 20 2.54 -16.68 2.22
C TYR A 20 2.21 -18.06 1.65
N ASP A 21 1.94 -18.10 0.34
CA ASP A 21 1.89 -19.31 -0.47
C ASP A 21 2.85 -19.17 -1.67
N PRO A 22 3.90 -20.03 -1.78
CA PRO A 22 4.29 -21.05 -0.80
C PRO A 22 4.69 -20.44 0.57
N PRO A 23 4.57 -21.20 1.68
CA PRO A 23 4.94 -20.73 3.00
C PRO A 23 6.45 -20.56 3.16
N LEU A 24 6.86 -19.52 3.89
CA LEU A 24 8.27 -19.33 4.26
C LEU A 24 8.73 -20.47 5.18
N LYS A 25 9.94 -20.97 4.96
CA LYS A 25 10.59 -21.93 5.86
C LYS A 25 10.98 -21.24 7.17
N ASN A 26 11.32 -22.02 8.19
CA ASN A 26 11.87 -21.47 9.43
C ASN A 26 13.09 -20.58 9.12
N ASP A 27 13.10 -19.38 9.70
CA ASP A 27 14.12 -18.33 9.51
C ASP A 27 14.31 -17.82 8.07
N GLU A 28 13.51 -18.30 7.11
CA GLU A 28 13.49 -17.74 5.75
C GLU A 28 12.84 -16.36 5.78
N LYS A 29 13.47 -15.41 5.08
CA LYS A 29 12.98 -14.05 4.89
C LYS A 29 12.63 -13.85 3.43
N LEU A 30 11.70 -12.94 3.17
CA LEU A 30 11.50 -12.50 1.79
C LEU A 30 12.77 -11.79 1.30
N GLU A 31 13.22 -12.18 0.11
CA GLU A 31 14.26 -11.46 -0.59
C GLU A 31 13.65 -10.21 -1.24
N PRO A 32 14.09 -9.01 -0.87
CA PRO A 32 13.61 -7.76 -1.44
C PRO A 32 14.33 -7.46 -2.76
N GLU A 33 13.62 -6.90 -3.72
CA GLU A 33 14.18 -6.38 -4.97
C GLU A 33 13.59 -4.99 -5.24
N LEU A 34 14.38 -4.02 -5.69
CA LEU A 34 13.84 -2.73 -6.11
C LEU A 34 12.85 -2.94 -7.26
N ASP A 35 11.67 -2.31 -7.17
CA ASP A 35 10.72 -2.27 -8.27
C ASP A 35 11.45 -1.73 -9.51
N LYS A 36 11.31 -2.40 -10.65
CA LYS A 36 11.96 -2.01 -11.91
C LYS A 36 11.04 -1.15 -12.78
N ASN A 37 9.76 -1.05 -12.41
CA ASN A 37 8.82 -0.20 -13.11
C ASN A 37 9.13 1.28 -12.86
N TYR A 38 8.73 2.11 -13.84
CA TYR A 38 8.88 3.55 -13.74
C TYR A 38 8.10 4.10 -12.55
N THR A 39 8.81 4.77 -11.66
CA THR A 39 8.25 5.57 -10.57
C THR A 39 8.41 7.04 -10.95
N SER A 40 7.33 7.82 -10.86
CA SER A 40 7.38 9.26 -11.15
C SER A 40 8.42 9.97 -10.27
N GLU A 41 9.05 11.03 -10.77
CA GLU A 41 10.18 11.70 -10.09
C GLU A 41 9.83 12.25 -8.69
N ASN A 42 8.55 12.51 -8.43
CA ASN A 42 8.02 12.96 -7.15
C ASN A 42 7.72 11.81 -6.15
N LEU A 43 7.91 10.56 -6.56
CA LEU A 43 7.65 9.35 -5.77
C LEU A 43 8.96 8.61 -5.48
N VAL A 44 8.93 7.76 -4.46
CA VAL A 44 10.08 6.97 -4.00
C VAL A 44 10.11 5.61 -4.68
N GLN A 45 11.27 5.20 -5.20
CA GLN A 45 11.43 3.82 -5.69
C GLN A 45 11.28 2.84 -4.52
N CYS A 46 10.35 1.88 -4.66
CA CYS A 46 9.99 0.96 -3.58
C CYS A 46 10.63 -0.43 -3.75
N PHE A 47 10.69 -1.20 -2.66
CA PHE A 47 11.09 -2.61 -2.68
C PHE A 47 9.86 -3.52 -2.85
N LEU A 48 9.98 -4.51 -3.72
CA LEU A 48 9.05 -5.60 -3.96
C LEU A 48 9.70 -6.94 -3.57
N GLN A 49 8.98 -8.05 -3.78
CA GLN A 49 9.57 -9.38 -3.68
C GLN A 49 10.44 -9.66 -4.90
N LYS A 50 11.59 -10.30 -4.70
CA LYS A 50 12.30 -10.95 -5.79
C LYS A 50 11.45 -12.09 -6.36
N GLU A 51 11.33 -12.13 -7.69
CA GLU A 51 10.54 -13.16 -8.37
C GLU A 51 11.19 -14.56 -8.26
N PRO A 52 10.40 -15.65 -8.15
CA PRO A 52 8.93 -15.67 -8.16
C PRO A 52 8.30 -15.18 -6.85
N ALA A 53 7.40 -14.20 -6.95
CA ALA A 53 6.75 -13.60 -5.80
C ALA A 53 5.74 -14.55 -5.15
N ARG A 54 5.77 -14.61 -3.81
CA ARG A 54 4.85 -15.41 -3.01
C ARG A 54 3.53 -14.68 -2.84
N LYS A 55 2.44 -15.42 -2.68
CA LYS A 55 1.08 -14.90 -2.61
C LYS A 55 0.58 -14.74 -1.18
N LEU A 56 -0.13 -13.66 -0.89
CA LEU A 56 -0.74 -13.40 0.42
C LEU A 56 -2.19 -13.90 0.44
N VAL A 57 -2.36 -15.22 0.49
CA VAL A 57 -3.65 -15.92 0.25
C VAL A 57 -4.76 -15.59 1.23
N ASN A 58 -4.45 -15.05 2.41
CA ASN A 58 -5.47 -14.61 3.37
C ASN A 58 -5.92 -13.19 3.11
N LEU A 59 -5.00 -12.30 2.69
CA LEU A 59 -5.34 -10.93 2.32
C LEU A 59 -6.05 -10.86 0.96
N SER A 60 -5.78 -11.79 0.06
CA SER A 60 -6.47 -11.88 -1.23
C SER A 60 -7.96 -12.21 -1.14
N LYS A 61 -8.51 -12.39 0.08
CA LYS A 61 -9.91 -12.75 0.34
C LYS A 61 -10.72 -11.60 0.92
N VAL A 62 -10.14 -10.42 1.09
CA VAL A 62 -10.80 -9.24 1.67
C VAL A 62 -10.66 -8.06 0.73
N ASN A 63 -11.68 -7.19 0.70
CA ASN A 63 -11.61 -5.97 -0.12
C ASN A 63 -10.78 -4.93 0.62
N ILE A 64 -9.74 -4.40 -0.02
CA ILE A 64 -8.79 -3.46 0.58
C ILE A 64 -8.85 -2.13 -0.17
N LEU A 65 -8.96 -1.04 0.60
CA LEU A 65 -8.74 0.32 0.12
C LEU A 65 -7.47 0.88 0.76
N ILE A 66 -6.53 1.33 -0.07
CA ILE A 66 -5.41 2.18 0.34
C ILE A 66 -5.75 3.60 -0.09
N LEU A 67 -5.89 4.50 0.88
CA LEU A 67 -6.26 5.89 0.64
C LEU A 67 -5.12 6.82 1.09
N THR A 68 -4.63 7.64 0.17
CA THR A 68 -3.50 8.54 0.41
C THR A 68 -3.88 9.98 0.09
N ALA A 69 -3.41 10.92 0.91
CA ALA A 69 -3.60 12.34 0.70
C ALA A 69 -2.30 13.01 0.23
N GLU A 70 -2.39 13.97 -0.69
CA GLU A 70 -1.23 14.67 -1.28
C GLU A 70 -0.24 15.28 -0.26
N SER A 71 -0.73 15.80 0.88
CA SER A 71 0.13 16.43 1.91
C SER A 71 0.52 15.49 3.05
N SER A 72 0.21 14.19 2.91
CA SER A 72 0.66 13.17 3.85
C SER A 72 2.14 12.86 3.67
N TYR A 73 2.85 12.58 4.76
CA TYR A 73 4.23 12.05 4.67
C TYR A 73 4.29 10.68 3.99
N HIS A 74 3.14 10.01 3.82
CA HIS A 74 2.98 8.77 3.06
C HIS A 74 2.83 8.96 1.55
N ALA A 75 2.46 10.16 1.08
CA ALA A 75 2.22 10.45 -0.34
C ALA A 75 3.36 9.98 -1.26
N PRO A 76 4.64 10.09 -0.87
CA PRO A 76 5.76 9.64 -1.70
C PRO A 76 5.88 8.13 -1.86
N TYR A 77 5.31 7.29 -0.98
CA TYR A 77 5.65 5.85 -0.93
C TYR A 77 4.48 4.86 -0.79
N ASP A 78 3.24 5.28 -0.53
CA ASP A 78 2.12 4.32 -0.39
C ASP A 78 1.85 3.49 -1.66
N HIS A 79 2.21 4.02 -2.83
CA HIS A 79 2.19 3.28 -4.10
C HIS A 79 3.07 2.00 -4.07
N GLY A 80 4.14 1.98 -3.27
CA GLY A 80 4.97 0.79 -3.06
C GLY A 80 4.23 -0.33 -2.33
N THR A 81 3.42 0.01 -1.33
CA THR A 81 2.54 -0.95 -0.65
C THR A 81 1.52 -1.52 -1.64
N SER A 82 0.93 -0.65 -2.47
CA SER A 82 0.02 -1.06 -3.54
C SER A 82 0.68 -2.03 -4.53
N ASN A 83 1.86 -1.68 -5.05
CA ASN A 83 2.61 -2.54 -5.97
C ASN A 83 2.97 -3.90 -5.33
N PHE A 84 3.39 -3.91 -4.06
CA PHE A 84 3.69 -5.15 -3.33
C PHE A 84 2.47 -6.05 -3.20
N LEU A 85 1.31 -5.49 -2.80
CA LEU A 85 0.07 -6.25 -2.66
C LEU A 85 -0.39 -6.82 -4.00
N LYS A 86 -0.29 -6.03 -5.08
CA LYS A 86 -0.59 -6.49 -6.44
C LYS A 86 0.31 -7.67 -6.83
N GLN A 87 1.62 -7.57 -6.59
CA GLN A 87 2.58 -8.64 -6.86
C GLN A 87 2.25 -9.91 -6.04
N ALA A 88 1.85 -9.73 -4.78
CA ALA A 88 1.42 -10.79 -3.88
C ALA A 88 0.01 -11.35 -4.19
N GLY A 89 -0.64 -10.94 -5.28
CA GLY A 89 -1.95 -11.45 -5.71
C GLY A 89 -3.11 -10.97 -4.85
N VAL A 90 -2.98 -9.80 -4.24
CA VAL A 90 -4.03 -9.17 -3.43
C VAL A 90 -4.71 -8.08 -4.26
N ASP A 91 -5.99 -8.28 -4.55
CA ASP A 91 -6.83 -7.26 -5.19
C ASP A 91 -7.13 -6.13 -4.21
N HIS A 92 -7.02 -4.89 -4.68
CA HIS A 92 -7.21 -3.70 -3.84
C HIS A 92 -7.36 -2.45 -4.70
N ASP A 93 -8.02 -1.44 -4.13
CA ASP A 93 -8.04 -0.09 -4.66
C ASP A 93 -6.95 0.75 -4.02
N PHE A 94 -6.19 1.47 -4.84
CA PHE A 94 -5.26 2.49 -4.39
C PHE A 94 -5.71 3.84 -4.93
N ILE A 95 -6.13 4.72 -4.02
CA ILE A 95 -6.75 5.99 -4.35
C ILE A 95 -5.96 7.14 -3.72
N ARG A 96 -5.75 8.17 -4.53
CA ARG A 96 -5.23 9.47 -4.13
C ARG A 96 -6.38 10.45 -4.03
N LEU A 97 -6.54 11.11 -2.88
CA LEU A 97 -7.66 12.03 -2.65
C LEU A 97 -7.67 13.19 -3.67
N GLU A 98 -6.49 13.67 -4.05
CA GLU A 98 -6.32 14.77 -5.00
C GLU A 98 -6.87 14.47 -6.40
N ASP A 99 -6.88 13.19 -6.81
CA ASP A 99 -7.44 12.71 -8.09
C ASP A 99 -8.98 12.69 -8.08
N HIS A 100 -9.58 12.85 -6.89
CA HIS A 100 -11.02 12.90 -6.65
C HIS A 100 -11.48 14.27 -6.13
N ASP A 101 -10.70 15.32 -6.41
CA ASP A 101 -10.96 16.71 -6.00
C ASP A 101 -11.02 16.97 -4.48
N ILE A 102 -10.56 16.01 -3.66
CA ILE A 102 -10.42 16.17 -2.21
C ILE A 102 -8.96 16.56 -1.93
N LYS A 103 -8.73 17.86 -1.69
CA LYS A 103 -7.38 18.45 -1.67
C LYS A 103 -7.03 19.09 -0.32
N GLY A 104 -5.73 19.27 -0.09
CA GLY A 104 -5.18 19.89 1.11
C GLY A 104 -5.06 18.96 2.32
N ASN A 105 -5.44 17.68 2.19
CA ASN A 105 -5.40 16.74 3.30
C ASN A 105 -3.99 16.25 3.63
N GLY A 106 -3.69 16.19 4.93
CA GLY A 106 -2.50 15.55 5.48
C GLY A 106 -2.73 14.09 5.87
N HIS A 107 -1.78 13.52 6.61
CA HIS A 107 -1.87 12.14 7.09
C HIS A 107 -3.05 11.91 8.03
N MET A 108 -3.29 12.86 8.94
CA MET A 108 -4.35 12.79 9.95
C MET A 108 -5.69 13.32 9.39
N MET A 109 -6.04 12.95 8.15
CA MET A 109 -7.23 13.43 7.42
C MET A 109 -8.55 13.27 8.19
N MET A 110 -8.62 12.29 9.12
CA MET A 110 -9.78 12.09 9.99
C MET A 110 -10.00 13.21 11.03
N HIS A 111 -9.00 14.04 11.30
CA HIS A 111 -9.06 15.17 12.23
C HIS A 111 -9.15 16.54 11.53
N GLU A 112 -9.14 16.56 10.20
CA GLU A 112 -9.09 17.80 9.45
C GLU A 112 -10.49 18.39 9.18
N LYS A 113 -10.53 19.65 8.72
CA LYS A 113 -11.77 20.42 8.57
C LYS A 113 -12.78 19.75 7.63
N ASN A 114 -12.30 19.06 6.60
CA ASN A 114 -13.12 18.32 5.64
C ASN A 114 -13.16 16.80 5.94
N SER A 115 -12.85 16.36 7.17
CA SER A 115 -12.93 14.94 7.57
C SER A 115 -14.28 14.27 7.24
N ARG A 116 -15.38 15.02 7.22
CA ARG A 116 -16.69 14.53 6.80
C ARG A 116 -16.76 14.19 5.31
N GLU A 117 -16.11 14.96 4.45
CA GLU A 117 -16.00 14.68 3.02
C GLU A 117 -15.20 13.40 2.78
N VAL A 118 -14.05 13.25 3.43
CA VAL A 118 -13.22 12.03 3.39
C VAL A 118 -14.01 10.82 3.90
N SER A 119 -14.71 10.95 5.03
CA SER A 119 -15.54 9.85 5.57
C SER A 119 -16.68 9.46 4.62
N ASN A 120 -17.33 10.42 3.97
CA ASN A 120 -18.38 10.13 2.99
C ASN A 120 -17.79 9.41 1.76
N PHE A 121 -16.61 9.81 1.31
CA PHE A 121 -15.89 9.13 0.22
C PHE A 121 -15.63 7.65 0.56
N ILE A 122 -15.10 7.39 1.77
CA ILE A 122 -14.84 6.03 2.26
C ILE A 122 -16.14 5.23 2.37
N ASN A 123 -17.22 5.80 2.91
CA ASN A 123 -18.51 5.11 3.02
C ASN A 123 -19.06 4.72 1.65
N ASN A 124 -19.00 5.61 0.66
CA ASN A 124 -19.42 5.31 -0.71
C ASN A 124 -18.59 4.18 -1.34
N TRP A 125 -17.29 4.10 -1.01
CA TRP A 125 -16.46 2.98 -1.45
C TRP A 125 -16.88 1.67 -0.79
N ILE A 126 -17.15 1.69 0.53
CA ILE A 126 -17.62 0.52 1.28
C ILE A 126 -18.95 0.02 0.69
N GLU A 127 -19.93 0.90 0.47
CA GLU A 127 -21.24 0.53 -0.09
C GLU A 127 -21.16 -0.12 -1.47
N LYS A 128 -20.16 0.24 -2.28
CA LYS A 128 -19.95 -0.36 -3.61
C LYS A 128 -19.28 -1.73 -3.57
N ASN A 129 -18.48 -2.00 -2.55
CA ASN A 129 -17.60 -3.18 -2.49
C ASN A 129 -18.04 -4.23 -1.47
N TYR A 130 -18.89 -3.87 -0.49
CA TYR A 130 -19.31 -4.75 0.61
C TYR A 130 -20.82 -5.03 0.67
N VAL A 131 -21.59 -4.60 -0.35
CA VAL A 131 -23.03 -4.86 -0.47
C VAL A 131 -23.31 -6.00 -1.43
#